data_AF-A0A2N2GDT0-F1
#
_entry.id   AF-A0A2N2GDT0-F1
#
_cell.length_a   1.000
_cell.length_b   1.000
_cell.length_c   1.000
_cell.angle_alpha   90.00
_cell.angle_beta   90.00
_cell.angle_gamma   90.00
#
_symmetry.space_group_name_H-M   'P 1'
#
loop_
_entity.id
_entity.type
_entity.pdbx_description
1 polymer ?
#
loop_
_entity_poly.entity_id
_entity_poly.type
_entity_poly.pdbx_seq_one_letter_code
_entity_poly.pdbx_strand_id
1 'polypeptide(L)'
;MNDFKEKCAACGICRKVCPFLSEFGTPEEILAGCPEVSFYCTSCGRCETVCPLHLSPSDAFFAAKERLVRERQMPLPVGTALEGARAFAKAGHGFPFSFYGSAETVFWPGCTLAGSEPGLVRELCAILGGRLHRKVGLALDCCYDPVYGLGDLQTAYAALQNINQRLHDHGVRQVITGCLNCHKLLTRHLKDIEVIFIMELLPTELFEKKWAGAAYLHHPCASARREDIRINAQEIFSHLQPPPEDKKSASSGPSEARCCGAGGGLSATWPILADCFLDQIVREAKGATLVTYCAGCRNRFLTRGAKAVHLLEGLSRKVPRGKVLSSPVQWANRFLLSMTARLKTLKFLMAILMVLLISGGVYLTQQNVFSAAALTALLGRYPVAAPLIFLCIYAVAPSLFLPAIPLTLAAGFFWGPVWGVIFAISGATIGSCLPFFLSRYLLQDTVKSRVAEERWNWLQDKVTEHGWKAVAFTRLIPVFPFNLLNYLFGLTPIPFRHYLWSTFVFMLPACIAFVAFGSSLGELILRGNVRGLVIGIAVAVCAFLIPVLIRPFFRKIGESKDQTPGGN
;
A
#
# COMPACT_ATOMS: atom_id res chain seq x y z
N MET A 1 -30.68 21.40 5.91
CA MET A 1 -31.79 20.73 6.63
C MET A 1 -32.96 21.68 6.85
N ASN A 2 -32.75 22.87 7.42
CA ASN A 2 -33.82 23.86 7.64
C ASN A 2 -34.49 24.31 6.33
N ASP A 3 -33.69 24.64 5.31
CA ASP A 3 -34.19 25.01 3.97
C ASP A 3 -35.06 23.91 3.31
N PHE A 4 -34.78 22.63 3.58
CA PHE A 4 -35.60 21.53 3.06
C PHE A 4 -36.95 21.46 3.78
N LYS A 5 -36.97 21.63 5.10
CA LYS A 5 -38.19 21.55 5.92
C LYS A 5 -39.19 22.64 5.53
N GLU A 6 -38.71 23.85 5.29
CA GLU A 6 -39.55 25.00 4.91
C GLU A 6 -40.15 24.87 3.51
N LYS A 7 -39.50 24.13 2.61
CA LYS A 7 -39.92 23.99 1.20
C LYS A 7 -40.72 22.71 0.93
N CYS A 8 -40.70 21.73 1.83
CA CYS A 8 -41.41 20.47 1.64
C CYS A 8 -42.93 20.69 1.75
N ALA A 9 -43.70 20.30 0.73
CA ALA A 9 -45.16 20.44 0.73
C ALA A 9 -45.92 19.24 1.31
N ALA A 10 -45.25 18.34 2.04
CA ALA A 10 -45.81 17.08 2.57
C ALA A 10 -46.66 16.22 1.58
N CYS A 11 -46.53 16.38 0.26
CA CYS A 11 -47.48 15.83 -0.72
C CYS A 11 -47.53 14.28 -0.81
N GLY A 12 -46.61 13.56 -0.16
CA GLY A 12 -46.62 12.09 -0.10
C GLY A 12 -46.21 11.34 -1.37
N ILE A 13 -45.93 12.01 -2.50
CA ILE A 13 -45.56 11.34 -3.76
C ILE A 13 -44.35 10.40 -3.59
N CYS A 14 -43.32 10.85 -2.87
CA CYS A 14 -42.12 10.07 -2.59
C CYS A 14 -42.37 8.77 -1.79
N ARG A 15 -43.49 8.68 -1.05
CA ARG A 15 -43.88 7.47 -0.31
C ARG A 15 -44.26 6.31 -1.24
N LYS A 16 -44.84 6.63 -2.40
CA LYS A 16 -45.29 5.62 -3.39
C LYS A 16 -44.13 4.86 -4.03
N VAL A 17 -42.91 5.39 -3.99
CA VAL A 17 -41.73 4.83 -4.66
C VAL A 17 -40.62 4.36 -3.71
N CYS A 18 -40.83 4.46 -2.40
CA CYS A 18 -39.79 4.19 -1.40
C CYS A 18 -40.38 3.44 -0.20
N PRO A 19 -40.04 2.14 -0.01
CA PRO A 19 -40.48 1.36 1.15
C PRO A 19 -40.25 2.06 2.49
N PHE A 20 -39.10 2.71 2.67
CA PHE A 20 -38.81 3.48 3.89
C PHE A 20 -39.83 4.62 4.14
N LEU A 21 -40.15 5.42 3.12
CA LEU A 21 -41.11 6.52 3.27
C LEU A 21 -42.57 6.02 3.32
N SER A 22 -42.85 4.87 2.71
CA SER A 22 -44.14 4.20 2.88
C SER A 22 -44.38 3.85 4.35
N GLU A 23 -43.36 3.30 5.01
CA GLU A 23 -43.39 2.84 6.40
C GLU A 23 -43.42 4.01 7.41
N PHE A 24 -42.52 4.99 7.28
CA PHE A 24 -42.32 6.02 8.32
C PHE A 24 -43.01 7.36 8.05
N GLY A 25 -43.56 7.57 6.86
CA GLY A 25 -44.21 8.82 6.49
C GLY A 25 -43.38 9.70 5.55
N THR A 26 -43.81 10.95 5.44
CA THR A 26 -43.17 11.95 4.57
C THR A 26 -41.83 12.41 5.16
N PRO A 27 -40.90 12.94 4.33
CA PRO A 27 -39.64 13.47 4.83
C PRO A 27 -39.77 14.57 5.89
N GLU A 28 -40.79 15.41 5.77
CA GLU A 28 -41.04 16.47 6.74
C GLU A 28 -41.44 15.91 8.11
N GLU A 29 -42.43 15.02 8.14
CA GLU A 29 -42.91 14.34 9.35
C GLU A 29 -41.75 13.63 10.07
N ILE A 30 -40.94 12.88 9.32
CA ILE A 30 -39.79 12.15 9.87
C ILE A 30 -38.75 13.10 10.46
N LEU A 31 -38.35 14.14 9.72
CA LEU A 31 -37.30 15.05 10.17
C LEU A 31 -37.76 15.93 11.34
N ALA A 32 -39.07 16.14 11.51
CA ALA A 32 -39.65 16.91 12.61
C ALA A 32 -39.91 16.06 13.86
N GLY A 33 -40.44 14.84 13.69
CA GLY A 33 -40.90 14.01 14.81
C GLY A 33 -39.92 12.91 15.24
N CYS A 34 -39.36 12.16 14.29
CA CYS A 34 -38.57 10.95 14.57
C CYS A 34 -37.27 10.90 13.73
N PRO A 35 -36.37 11.91 13.85
CA PRO A 35 -35.20 12.03 12.99
C PRO A 35 -34.26 10.80 13.03
N GLU A 36 -34.29 9.99 14.08
CA GLU A 36 -33.52 8.76 14.23
C GLU A 36 -33.85 7.68 13.20
N VAL A 37 -35.06 7.64 12.65
CA VAL A 37 -35.37 6.67 11.58
C VAL A 37 -34.66 7.01 10.27
N SER A 38 -34.05 8.20 10.16
CA SER A 38 -33.19 8.58 9.02
C SER A 38 -32.07 7.58 8.77
N PHE A 39 -31.62 6.83 9.78
CA PHE A 39 -30.62 5.77 9.61
C PHE A 39 -31.09 4.62 8.69
N TYR A 40 -32.40 4.43 8.52
CA TYR A 40 -32.98 3.43 7.61
C TYR A 40 -33.10 3.94 6.16
N CYS A 41 -32.89 5.23 5.92
CA CYS A 41 -32.75 5.76 4.57
C CYS A 41 -31.39 5.34 3.99
N THR A 42 -31.36 4.81 2.77
CA THR A 42 -30.11 4.38 2.11
C THR A 42 -29.41 5.48 1.32
N SER A 43 -29.96 6.70 1.33
CA SER A 43 -29.46 7.84 0.54
C SER A 43 -29.38 7.53 -0.96
N CYS A 44 -30.36 6.80 -1.49
CA CYS A 44 -30.38 6.31 -2.88
C CYS A 44 -30.86 7.34 -3.90
N GLY A 45 -31.46 8.44 -3.45
CA GLY A 45 -31.99 9.52 -4.29
C GLY A 45 -33.29 9.23 -5.04
N ARG A 46 -33.93 8.07 -4.85
CA ARG A 46 -35.19 7.75 -5.56
C ARG A 46 -36.30 8.77 -5.31
N CYS A 47 -36.39 9.29 -4.09
CA CYS A 47 -37.35 10.32 -3.72
C CYS A 47 -37.14 11.66 -4.44
N GLU A 48 -35.91 11.99 -4.86
CA GLU A 48 -35.60 13.20 -5.63
C GLU A 48 -36.25 13.14 -7.02
N THR A 49 -36.16 11.97 -7.67
CA THR A 49 -36.63 11.78 -9.06
C THR A 49 -38.13 11.98 -9.25
N VAL A 50 -38.90 11.90 -8.15
CA VAL A 50 -40.36 12.07 -8.17
C VAL A 50 -40.85 13.29 -7.41
N CYS A 51 -39.92 14.11 -6.88
CA CYS A 51 -40.29 15.29 -6.11
C CYS A 51 -40.74 16.41 -7.06
N PRO A 52 -41.99 16.89 -6.99
CA PRO A 52 -42.48 17.94 -7.88
C PRO A 52 -41.81 19.30 -7.65
N LEU A 53 -41.15 19.47 -6.50
CA LEU A 53 -40.42 20.68 -6.12
C LEU A 53 -38.90 20.54 -6.29
N HIS A 54 -38.44 19.43 -6.91
CA HIS A 54 -37.01 19.15 -7.13
C HIS A 54 -36.15 19.21 -5.85
N LEU A 55 -36.75 18.90 -4.70
CA LEU A 55 -36.03 18.86 -3.43
C LEU A 55 -35.21 17.57 -3.31
N SER A 56 -34.25 17.56 -2.38
CA SER A 56 -33.40 16.41 -2.09
C SER A 56 -33.63 15.81 -0.70
N PRO A 57 -34.70 15.01 -0.50
CA PRO A 57 -34.96 14.40 0.81
C PRO A 57 -33.83 13.49 1.28
N SER A 58 -33.14 12.79 0.37
CA SER A 58 -32.10 11.85 0.77
C SER A 58 -30.86 12.55 1.33
N ASP A 59 -30.56 13.77 0.84
CA ASP A 59 -29.53 14.65 1.38
C ASP A 59 -29.95 15.22 2.75
N ALA A 60 -31.24 15.55 2.93
CA ALA A 60 -31.78 15.99 4.22
C ALA A 60 -31.71 14.88 5.29
N PHE A 61 -32.06 13.64 4.95
CA PHE A 61 -31.89 12.49 5.86
C PHE A 61 -30.41 12.21 6.14
N PHE A 62 -29.53 12.35 5.15
CA PHE A 62 -28.10 12.17 5.37
C PHE A 62 -27.54 13.19 6.37
N ALA A 63 -27.93 14.46 6.24
CA ALA A 63 -27.57 15.50 7.21
C ALA A 63 -28.13 15.21 8.61
N ALA A 64 -29.34 14.64 8.71
CA ALA A 64 -29.89 14.19 9.98
C ALA A 64 -29.05 13.07 10.62
N LYS A 65 -28.63 12.06 9.84
CA LYS A 65 -27.73 10.99 10.32
C LYS A 65 -26.43 11.58 10.86
N GLU A 66 -25.78 12.46 10.10
CA GLU A 66 -24.53 13.10 10.51
C GLU A 66 -24.66 13.82 11.86
N ARG A 67 -25.72 14.62 11.99
CA ARG A 67 -26.03 15.33 13.23
C ARG A 67 -26.19 14.36 14.41
N LEU A 68 -27.00 13.31 14.23
CA LEU A 68 -27.28 12.32 15.27
C LEU A 68 -26.03 11.51 15.66
N VAL A 69 -25.17 11.16 14.70
CA VAL A 69 -23.87 10.50 14.99
C VAL A 69 -23.00 11.42 15.83
N ARG A 70 -22.88 12.70 15.44
CA ARG A 70 -22.08 13.71 16.17
C ARG A 70 -22.60 13.94 17.59
N GLU A 71 -23.91 14.00 17.76
CA GLU A 71 -24.60 14.19 19.04
C GLU A 71 -24.70 12.89 19.86
N ARG A 72 -24.21 11.76 19.33
CA ARG A 72 -24.30 10.41 19.93
C ARG A 72 -25.73 9.96 20.21
N GLN A 73 -26.68 10.41 19.41
CA GLN A 73 -28.11 10.10 19.50
C GLN A 73 -28.49 9.05 18.45
N MET A 74 -27.83 7.88 18.48
CA MET A 74 -28.09 6.80 17.55
C MET A 74 -28.91 5.69 18.23
N PRO A 75 -29.89 5.08 17.54
CA PRO A 75 -30.51 3.85 18.01
C PRO A 75 -29.46 2.74 18.24
N LEU A 76 -29.67 1.88 19.24
CA LEU A 76 -28.72 0.82 19.59
C LEU A 76 -28.31 -0.07 18.39
N PRO A 77 -29.25 -0.55 17.54
CA PRO A 77 -28.86 -1.34 16.36
C PRO A 77 -27.97 -0.59 15.37
N VAL A 78 -28.15 0.73 15.24
CA VAL A 78 -27.34 1.61 14.39
C VAL A 78 -25.94 1.76 14.98
N GLY A 79 -25.83 1.95 16.30
CA GLY A 79 -24.55 1.99 17.00
C GLY A 79 -23.71 0.74 16.74
N THR A 80 -24.31 -0.44 16.93
CA THR A 80 -23.66 -1.74 16.65
C THR A 80 -23.23 -1.86 15.18
N ALA A 81 -24.10 -1.46 14.25
CA ALA A 81 -23.78 -1.50 12.82
C ALA A 81 -22.62 -0.54 12.46
N LEU A 82 -22.57 0.64 13.07
CA LEU A 82 -21.50 1.62 12.87
C LEU A 82 -20.16 1.13 13.43
N GLU A 83 -20.15 0.51 14.61
CA GLU A 83 -18.94 -0.10 15.16
C GLU A 83 -18.42 -1.23 14.26
N GLY A 84 -19.32 -2.10 13.77
CA GLY A 84 -18.97 -3.13 12.79
C GLY A 84 -18.41 -2.54 11.49
N ALA A 85 -19.01 -1.46 10.98
CA ALA A 85 -18.53 -0.75 9.80
C ALA A 85 -17.14 -0.13 10.01
N ARG A 86 -16.89 0.49 11.17
CA ARG A 86 -15.59 1.04 11.57
C ARG A 86 -14.52 -0.06 11.67
N ALA A 87 -14.84 -1.18 12.33
CA ALA A 87 -13.93 -2.31 12.45
C ALA A 87 -13.57 -2.90 11.08
N PHE A 88 -14.57 -3.11 10.23
CA PHE A 88 -14.37 -3.56 8.85
C PHE A 88 -13.49 -2.60 8.04
N ALA A 89 -13.78 -1.30 8.10
CA ALA A 89 -13.03 -0.28 7.36
C ALA A 89 -11.59 -0.18 7.85
N LYS A 90 -11.37 -0.17 9.18
CA LYS A 90 -10.04 -0.17 9.80
C LYS A 90 -9.23 -1.40 9.38
N ALA A 91 -9.82 -2.60 9.44
CA ALA A 91 -9.17 -3.82 8.98
C ALA A 91 -8.82 -3.75 7.48
N GLY A 92 -9.71 -3.20 6.65
CA GLY A 92 -9.51 -3.04 5.22
C GLY A 92 -8.56 -1.91 4.82
N HIS A 93 -8.16 -1.05 5.75
CA HIS A 93 -7.22 0.05 5.57
C HIS A 93 -5.86 -0.23 6.23
N GLY A 94 -5.78 -1.24 7.10
CA GLY A 94 -4.55 -1.71 7.71
C GLY A 94 -3.75 -2.66 6.83
N PHE A 95 -2.66 -3.17 7.40
CA PHE A 95 -1.89 -4.23 6.77
C PHE A 95 -2.74 -5.50 6.57
N PRO A 96 -2.63 -6.22 5.44
CA PRO A 96 -1.74 -5.95 4.30
C PRO A 96 -2.40 -5.13 3.17
N PHE A 97 -3.59 -4.57 3.35
CA PHE A 97 -4.41 -4.02 2.27
C PHE A 97 -4.04 -2.61 1.81
N SER A 98 -3.47 -1.80 2.71
CA SER A 98 -2.83 -0.52 2.38
C SER A 98 -1.50 -0.75 1.68
N PHE A 99 -1.57 -1.06 0.39
CA PHE A 99 -0.43 -1.27 -0.48
C PHE A 99 -0.78 -0.80 -1.89
N TYR A 100 0.07 0.08 -2.42
CA TYR A 100 0.00 0.55 -3.79
C TYR A 100 1.28 0.07 -4.47
N GLY A 101 1.16 -0.86 -5.41
CA GLY A 101 2.32 -1.27 -6.21
C GLY A 101 2.92 -0.05 -6.92
N SER A 102 4.24 0.03 -7.07
CA SER A 102 4.91 1.16 -7.74
C SER A 102 4.42 1.30 -9.19
N ALA A 103 3.45 2.19 -9.39
CA ALA A 103 2.76 2.50 -10.63
C ALA A 103 2.01 3.84 -10.45
N GLU A 104 1.97 4.66 -11.50
CA GLU A 104 1.22 5.93 -11.49
C GLU A 104 -0.30 5.71 -11.57
N THR A 105 -0.73 4.58 -12.15
CA THR A 105 -2.13 4.18 -12.23
C THR A 105 -2.38 2.97 -11.34
N VAL A 106 -3.43 3.00 -10.52
CA VAL A 106 -3.85 1.86 -9.68
C VAL A 106 -5.29 1.46 -9.95
N PHE A 107 -5.55 0.16 -9.95
CA PHE A 107 -6.89 -0.40 -9.96
C PHE A 107 -7.40 -0.64 -8.53
N TRP A 108 -8.54 -0.05 -8.21
CA TRP A 108 -9.24 -0.11 -6.93
C TRP A 108 -10.55 -0.91 -7.10
N PRO A 109 -10.53 -2.25 -7.04
CA PRO A 109 -11.72 -3.08 -7.27
C PRO A 109 -12.84 -2.88 -6.25
N GLY A 110 -12.51 -2.38 -5.05
CA GLY A 110 -13.41 -2.34 -3.91
C GLY A 110 -13.44 -3.67 -3.15
N CYS A 111 -13.92 -3.63 -1.91
CA CYS A 111 -13.80 -4.75 -0.97
C CYS A 111 -14.56 -6.00 -1.43
N THR A 112 -15.80 -5.86 -1.91
CA THR A 112 -16.67 -6.98 -2.27
C THR A 112 -16.21 -7.70 -3.54
N LEU A 113 -15.82 -6.95 -4.59
CA LEU A 113 -15.33 -7.54 -5.83
C LEU A 113 -14.02 -8.30 -5.61
N ALA A 114 -13.08 -7.70 -4.86
CA ALA A 114 -11.82 -8.36 -4.49
C ALA A 114 -12.00 -9.61 -3.62
N GLY A 115 -13.00 -9.61 -2.73
CA GLY A 115 -13.30 -10.76 -1.88
C GLY A 115 -14.05 -11.88 -2.61
N SER A 116 -14.96 -11.51 -3.51
CA SER A 116 -15.86 -12.47 -4.18
C SER A 116 -15.22 -13.06 -5.44
N GLU A 117 -14.53 -12.24 -6.25
CA GLU A 117 -13.96 -12.66 -7.54
C GLU A 117 -12.49 -12.23 -7.69
N PRO A 118 -11.56 -12.78 -6.87
CA PRO A 118 -10.15 -12.40 -6.93
C PRO A 118 -9.48 -12.74 -8.26
N GLY A 119 -9.96 -13.78 -8.95
CA GLY A 119 -9.48 -14.13 -10.30
C GLY A 119 -9.82 -13.04 -11.32
N LEU A 120 -11.07 -12.56 -11.30
CA LEU A 120 -11.52 -11.47 -12.17
C LEU A 120 -10.73 -10.18 -11.90
N VAL A 121 -10.43 -9.85 -10.64
CA VAL A 121 -9.59 -8.70 -10.31
C VAL A 121 -8.21 -8.77 -10.97
N ARG A 122 -7.58 -9.95 -11.01
CA ARG A 122 -6.29 -10.12 -11.70
C ARG A 122 -6.41 -9.98 -13.22
N GLU A 123 -7.47 -10.56 -13.81
CA GLU A 123 -7.79 -10.44 -15.23
C GLU A 123 -7.99 -8.96 -15.61
N LEU A 124 -8.74 -8.20 -14.80
CA LEU A 124 -8.97 -6.77 -14.99
C LEU A 124 -7.67 -5.95 -14.92
N CYS A 125 -6.77 -6.22 -13.97
CA CYS A 125 -5.47 -5.55 -13.95
C CYS A 125 -4.67 -5.77 -15.25
N ALA A 126 -4.72 -6.98 -15.82
CA ALA A 126 -4.04 -7.30 -17.07
C ALA A 126 -4.70 -6.60 -18.27
N ILE A 127 -6.04 -6.63 -18.35
CA ILE A 127 -6.81 -5.93 -19.39
C ILE A 127 -6.54 -4.42 -19.36
N LEU A 128 -6.59 -3.81 -18.17
CA LEU A 128 -6.32 -2.38 -18.00
C LEU A 128 -4.87 -2.04 -18.36
N GLY A 129 -3.91 -2.86 -17.97
CA GLY A 129 -2.49 -2.66 -18.31
C GLY A 129 -2.23 -2.71 -19.81
N GLY A 130 -2.85 -3.67 -20.50
CA GLY A 130 -2.78 -3.78 -21.96
C GLY A 130 -3.40 -2.58 -22.66
N ARG A 131 -4.59 -2.16 -22.23
CA ARG A 131 -5.34 -1.06 -22.84
C ARG A 131 -4.70 0.31 -22.64
N LEU A 132 -4.17 0.56 -21.45
CA LEU A 132 -3.56 1.85 -21.11
C LEU A 132 -2.07 1.93 -21.52
N HIS A 133 -1.54 0.85 -22.10
CA HIS A 133 -0.14 0.68 -22.48
C HIS A 133 0.83 1.07 -21.36
N ARG A 134 0.45 0.79 -20.10
CA ARG A 134 1.21 1.15 -18.91
C ARG A 134 0.96 0.15 -17.79
N LYS A 135 1.87 0.13 -16.82
CA LYS A 135 1.71 -0.72 -15.64
C LYS A 135 0.54 -0.21 -14.77
N VAL A 136 -0.39 -1.10 -14.43
CA VAL A 136 -1.49 -0.82 -13.50
C VAL A 136 -1.24 -1.55 -12.19
N GLY A 137 -1.08 -0.79 -11.09
CA GLY A 137 -0.97 -1.30 -9.73
C GLY A 137 -2.32 -1.79 -9.19
N LEU A 138 -2.32 -2.46 -8.04
CA LEU A 138 -3.54 -2.87 -7.34
C LEU A 138 -3.62 -2.11 -6.01
N ALA A 139 -4.81 -1.58 -5.68
CA ALA A 139 -5.12 -0.92 -4.41
C ALA A 139 -6.30 -1.65 -3.73
N LEU A 140 -6.10 -2.18 -2.52
CA LEU A 140 -7.11 -3.01 -1.82
C LEU A 140 -7.70 -2.35 -0.56
N ASP A 141 -7.36 -1.09 -0.33
CA ASP A 141 -7.88 -0.27 0.75
C ASP A 141 -9.41 -0.21 0.76
N CYS A 142 -9.97 -0.11 1.96
CA CYS A 142 -11.35 0.32 2.12
C CYS A 142 -11.47 1.82 1.84
N CYS A 143 -12.46 2.22 1.03
CA CYS A 143 -12.78 3.63 0.80
C CYS A 143 -13.54 4.30 1.96
N TYR A 144 -13.97 3.54 2.99
CA TYR A 144 -14.80 3.99 4.11
C TYR A 144 -16.27 4.31 3.80
N ASP A 145 -16.79 3.96 2.63
CA ASP A 145 -18.21 4.13 2.30
C ASP A 145 -19.21 3.54 3.33
N PRO A 146 -18.99 2.36 3.95
CA PRO A 146 -19.89 1.86 4.99
C PRO A 146 -19.99 2.77 6.23
N VAL A 147 -18.89 3.42 6.59
CA VAL A 147 -18.81 4.38 7.72
C VAL A 147 -19.46 5.70 7.32
N TYR A 148 -19.14 6.19 6.12
CA TYR A 148 -19.73 7.39 5.53
C TYR A 148 -21.26 7.27 5.40
N GLY A 149 -21.77 6.15 4.89
CA GLY A 149 -23.21 5.94 4.65
C GLY A 149 -24.08 5.90 5.91
N LEU A 150 -23.45 5.61 7.06
CA LEU A 150 -24.05 5.67 8.39
C LEU A 150 -23.92 7.06 9.04
N GLY A 151 -23.31 8.05 8.37
CA GLY A 151 -23.24 9.44 8.84
C GLY A 151 -21.99 9.80 9.65
N ASP A 152 -21.03 8.88 9.82
CA ASP A 152 -19.77 9.18 10.51
C ASP A 152 -18.74 9.81 9.57
N LEU A 153 -18.96 11.08 9.24
CA LEU A 153 -18.12 11.84 8.32
C LEU A 153 -16.74 12.11 8.87
N GLN A 154 -16.61 12.34 10.18
CA GLN A 154 -15.32 12.63 10.80
C GLN A 154 -14.34 11.48 10.58
N THR A 155 -14.76 10.25 10.86
CA THR A 155 -13.92 9.06 10.65
C THR A 155 -13.64 8.82 9.17
N ALA A 156 -14.66 8.94 8.31
CA ALA A 156 -14.50 8.72 6.88
C ALA A 156 -13.55 9.74 6.23
N TYR A 157 -13.70 11.03 6.53
CA TYR A 157 -12.87 12.10 5.96
C TYR A 157 -11.42 12.04 6.44
N ALA A 158 -11.18 11.76 7.71
CA ALA A 158 -9.83 11.54 8.21
C ALA A 158 -9.14 10.37 7.49
N ALA A 159 -9.86 9.27 7.25
CA ALA A 159 -9.33 8.13 6.51
C ALA A 159 -9.06 8.47 5.03
N LEU A 160 -9.94 9.22 4.38
CA LEU A 160 -9.77 9.64 2.98
C LEU A 160 -8.61 10.62 2.79
N GLN A 161 -8.38 11.53 3.73
CA GLN A 161 -7.19 12.39 3.75
C GLN A 161 -5.91 11.55 3.83
N ASN A 162 -5.89 10.56 4.73
CA ASN A 162 -4.75 9.63 4.84
C ASN A 162 -4.56 8.80 3.57
N ILE A 163 -5.64 8.34 2.91
CA ILE A 163 -5.56 7.64 1.62
C ILE A 163 -4.95 8.57 0.57
N ASN A 164 -5.43 9.81 0.47
CA ASN A 164 -4.93 10.78 -0.50
C ASN A 164 -3.42 11.01 -0.31
N GLN A 165 -2.97 11.24 0.92
CA GLN A 165 -1.54 11.42 1.21
C GLN A 165 -0.72 10.18 0.81
N ARG A 166 -1.15 8.98 1.19
CA ARG A 166 -0.40 7.77 0.84
C ARG A 166 -0.33 7.51 -0.67
N LEU A 167 -1.41 7.81 -1.41
CA LEU A 167 -1.40 7.68 -2.87
C LEU A 167 -0.37 8.63 -3.48
N HIS A 168 -0.31 9.89 -3.03
CA HIS A 168 0.71 10.86 -3.44
C HIS A 168 2.13 10.41 -3.09
N ASP A 169 2.35 9.92 -1.86
CA ASP A 169 3.65 9.40 -1.42
C ASP A 169 4.15 8.22 -2.27
N HIS A 170 3.22 7.47 -2.89
CA HIS A 170 3.53 6.36 -3.79
C HIS A 170 3.56 6.77 -5.27
N GLY A 171 3.39 8.06 -5.58
CA GLY A 171 3.41 8.59 -6.94
C GLY A 171 2.19 8.24 -7.79
N VAL A 172 1.06 7.90 -7.16
CA VAL A 172 -0.18 7.59 -7.87
C VAL A 172 -0.81 8.89 -8.38
N ARG A 173 -1.15 8.93 -9.66
CA ARG A 173 -1.82 10.04 -10.35
C ARG A 173 -3.23 9.69 -10.82
N GLN A 174 -3.53 8.40 -10.97
CA GLN A 174 -4.82 7.92 -11.47
C GLN A 174 -5.31 6.69 -10.70
N VAL A 175 -6.59 6.69 -10.32
CA VAL A 175 -7.28 5.60 -9.65
C VAL A 175 -8.44 5.14 -10.52
N ILE A 176 -8.41 3.87 -10.94
CA ILE A 176 -9.49 3.23 -11.68
C ILE A 176 -10.32 2.42 -10.69
N THR A 177 -11.58 2.78 -10.49
CA THR A 177 -12.44 2.11 -9.50
C THR A 177 -13.28 1.00 -10.13
N GLY A 178 -13.35 -0.17 -9.49
CA GLY A 178 -14.26 -1.26 -9.85
C GLY A 178 -15.58 -1.24 -9.08
N CYS A 179 -15.78 -0.25 -8.20
CA CYS A 179 -16.93 -0.13 -7.32
C CYS A 179 -17.47 1.29 -7.35
N LEU A 180 -18.76 1.47 -7.67
CA LEU A 180 -19.42 2.77 -7.73
C LEU A 180 -19.38 3.54 -6.41
N ASN A 181 -19.48 2.84 -5.27
CA ASN A 181 -19.41 3.50 -3.97
C ASN A 181 -18.01 4.05 -3.71
N CYS A 182 -16.97 3.29 -4.10
CA CYS A 182 -15.59 3.79 -4.07
C CYS A 182 -15.44 4.97 -5.04
N HIS A 183 -15.96 4.86 -6.26
CA HIS A 183 -15.94 5.95 -7.25
C HIS A 183 -16.53 7.24 -6.70
N LYS A 184 -17.76 7.17 -6.18
CA LYS A 184 -18.50 8.29 -5.57
C LYS A 184 -17.68 9.01 -4.51
N LEU A 185 -17.05 8.26 -3.62
CA LEU A 185 -16.36 8.83 -2.47
C LEU A 185 -14.94 9.32 -2.84
N LEU A 186 -14.18 8.53 -3.60
CA LEU A 186 -12.83 8.89 -4.01
C LEU A 186 -12.82 10.10 -4.96
N THR A 187 -13.75 10.17 -5.92
CA THR A 187 -13.86 11.32 -6.85
C THR A 187 -14.08 12.65 -6.11
N ARG A 188 -14.76 12.62 -4.95
CA ARG A 188 -15.06 13.82 -4.15
C ARG A 188 -13.92 14.26 -3.23
N HIS A 189 -13.02 13.34 -2.87
CA HIS A 189 -12.10 13.55 -1.75
C HIS A 189 -10.63 13.36 -2.09
N LEU A 190 -10.30 12.68 -3.17
CA LEU A 190 -8.93 12.66 -3.67
C LEU A 190 -8.64 13.98 -4.41
N LYS A 191 -7.55 14.63 -4.04
CA LYS A 191 -7.08 15.88 -4.67
C LYS A 191 -5.92 15.56 -5.59
N ASP A 192 -5.91 16.17 -6.77
CA ASP A 192 -4.84 16.03 -7.76
C ASP A 192 -4.58 14.58 -8.21
N ILE A 193 -5.61 13.73 -8.10
CA ILE A 193 -5.63 12.34 -8.55
C ILE A 193 -6.90 12.15 -9.38
N GLU A 194 -6.74 11.71 -10.62
CA GLU A 194 -7.85 11.41 -11.50
C GLU A 194 -8.55 10.11 -11.06
N VAL A 195 -9.87 10.12 -10.94
CA VAL A 195 -10.66 8.94 -10.54
C VAL A 195 -11.62 8.57 -11.67
N ILE A 196 -11.43 7.38 -12.24
CA ILE A 196 -12.21 6.87 -13.38
C ILE A 196 -12.96 5.62 -12.96
N PHE A 197 -14.22 5.47 -13.35
CA PHE A 197 -14.92 4.20 -13.15
C PHE A 197 -14.55 3.21 -14.25
N ILE A 198 -14.26 1.96 -13.89
CA ILE A 198 -13.68 0.98 -14.81
C ILE A 198 -14.48 0.79 -16.11
N MET A 199 -15.82 0.86 -16.05
CA MET A 199 -16.66 0.68 -17.24
C MET A 199 -16.46 1.77 -18.29
N GLU A 200 -16.07 2.99 -17.89
CA GLU A 200 -15.74 4.08 -18.82
C GLU A 200 -14.51 3.71 -19.68
N LEU A 201 -13.69 2.76 -19.22
CA LEU A 201 -12.49 2.29 -19.91
C LEU A 201 -12.68 0.96 -20.64
N LEU A 202 -13.80 0.26 -20.51
CA LEU A 202 -13.97 -1.08 -21.08
C LEU A 202 -15.01 -1.05 -22.20
N PRO A 203 -14.60 -1.14 -23.47
CA PRO A 203 -15.52 -1.09 -24.59
C PRO A 203 -16.20 -2.44 -24.77
N THR A 204 -17.30 -2.46 -25.52
CA THR A 204 -18.19 -3.62 -25.57
C THR A 204 -17.52 -4.86 -26.16
N GLU A 205 -16.52 -4.70 -27.03
CA GLU A 205 -15.87 -5.80 -27.75
C GLU A 205 -15.02 -6.69 -26.83
N LEU A 206 -14.67 -6.21 -25.63
CA LEU A 206 -13.99 -7.03 -24.63
C LEU A 206 -14.92 -8.06 -23.98
N PHE A 207 -16.24 -7.89 -24.11
CA PHE A 207 -17.25 -8.71 -23.45
C PHE A 207 -17.72 -9.84 -24.38
N GLU A 208 -16.86 -10.84 -24.59
CA GLU A 208 -17.08 -11.92 -25.58
C GLU A 208 -18.28 -12.85 -25.26
N LYS A 209 -18.68 -12.97 -23.99
CA LYS A 209 -19.59 -14.03 -23.52
C LYS A 209 -21.04 -13.58 -23.41
N LYS A 210 -21.87 -13.91 -24.40
CA LYS A 210 -23.33 -13.72 -24.34
C LYS A 210 -23.94 -14.47 -23.14
N TRP A 211 -24.87 -13.83 -22.44
CA TRP A 211 -25.64 -14.50 -21.38
C TRP A 211 -26.81 -15.27 -21.96
N ALA A 212 -27.08 -16.45 -21.41
CA ALA A 212 -28.18 -17.29 -21.83
C ALA A 212 -29.46 -16.96 -21.04
N GLY A 213 -30.60 -16.95 -21.73
CA GLY A 213 -31.93 -16.75 -21.14
C GLY A 213 -32.28 -15.29 -20.85
N ALA A 214 -33.45 -15.07 -20.25
CA ALA A 214 -33.92 -13.74 -19.90
C ALA A 214 -33.02 -13.07 -18.85
N ALA A 215 -32.67 -11.81 -19.09
CA ALA A 215 -31.87 -10.98 -18.18
C ALA A 215 -32.56 -9.63 -17.92
N TYR A 216 -32.36 -9.11 -16.71
CA TYR A 216 -32.85 -7.80 -16.27
C TYR A 216 -31.66 -6.97 -15.81
N LEU A 217 -31.42 -5.81 -16.43
CA LEU A 217 -30.39 -4.88 -15.98
C LEU A 217 -30.89 -4.08 -14.77
N HIS A 218 -30.23 -4.24 -13.63
CA HIS A 218 -30.43 -3.43 -12.44
C HIS A 218 -29.35 -2.35 -12.34
N HIS A 219 -29.78 -1.09 -12.50
CA HIS A 219 -28.95 0.08 -12.21
C HIS A 219 -28.85 0.34 -10.69
N PRO A 220 -27.66 0.24 -10.08
CA PRO A 220 -27.46 0.49 -8.65
C PRO A 220 -27.71 1.96 -8.29
N CYS A 221 -28.24 2.21 -7.10
CA CYS A 221 -28.49 3.56 -6.59
C CYS A 221 -27.27 4.51 -6.65
N ALA A 222 -26.04 4.01 -6.52
CA ALA A 222 -24.84 4.83 -6.63
C ALA A 222 -24.63 5.46 -8.03
N SER A 223 -25.29 4.91 -9.06
CA SER A 223 -25.31 5.47 -10.42
C SER A 223 -26.51 6.39 -10.67
N ALA A 224 -27.33 6.68 -9.66
CA ALA A 224 -28.55 7.50 -9.81
C ALA A 224 -28.27 8.90 -10.39
N ARG A 225 -27.09 9.48 -10.11
CA ARG A 225 -26.67 10.80 -10.60
C ARG A 225 -25.60 10.73 -11.71
N ARG A 226 -25.39 9.56 -12.32
CA ARG A 226 -24.37 9.31 -13.35
C ARG A 226 -25.00 8.62 -14.56
N GLU A 227 -25.62 9.44 -15.42
CA GLU A 227 -26.29 8.99 -16.64
C GLU A 227 -25.30 8.34 -17.61
N ASP A 228 -24.12 8.92 -17.75
CA ASP A 228 -22.99 8.39 -18.51
C ASP A 228 -22.64 6.94 -18.14
N ILE A 229 -22.56 6.62 -16.84
CA ILE A 229 -22.30 5.27 -16.35
C ILE A 229 -23.49 4.33 -16.66
N ARG A 230 -24.72 4.83 -16.59
CA ARG A 230 -25.92 4.03 -16.91
C ARG A 230 -25.99 3.70 -18.39
N ILE A 231 -25.74 4.66 -19.26
CA ILE A 231 -25.71 4.45 -20.72
C ILE A 231 -24.66 3.40 -21.06
N ASN A 232 -23.43 3.55 -20.55
CA ASN A 232 -22.37 2.57 -20.79
C ASN A 232 -22.73 1.17 -20.26
N ALA A 233 -23.34 1.07 -19.06
CA ALA A 233 -23.85 -0.21 -18.55
C ALA A 233 -24.90 -0.84 -19.48
N GLN A 234 -25.80 -0.02 -20.01
CA GLN A 234 -26.86 -0.45 -20.93
C GLN A 234 -26.27 -0.93 -22.25
N GLU A 235 -25.27 -0.24 -22.80
CA GLU A 235 -24.57 -0.64 -24.02
C GLU A 235 -23.87 -1.99 -23.86
N ILE A 236 -23.09 -2.17 -22.78
CA ILE A 236 -22.44 -3.45 -22.48
C ILE A 236 -23.50 -4.54 -22.24
N PHE A 237 -24.57 -4.26 -21.49
CA PHE A 237 -25.63 -5.21 -21.23
C PHE A 237 -26.31 -5.67 -22.53
N SER A 238 -26.65 -4.74 -23.42
CA SER A 238 -27.22 -5.02 -24.73
C SER A 238 -26.27 -5.84 -25.60
N HIS A 239 -24.96 -5.51 -25.58
CA HIS A 239 -23.93 -6.30 -26.24
C HIS A 239 -23.86 -7.73 -25.68
N LEU A 240 -24.18 -7.94 -24.41
CA LEU A 240 -24.16 -9.27 -23.78
C LEU A 240 -25.44 -10.09 -24.01
N GLN A 241 -26.50 -9.52 -24.59
CA GLN A 241 -27.74 -10.25 -24.88
C GLN A 241 -27.64 -11.06 -26.20
N PRO A 242 -28.36 -12.21 -26.29
CA PRO A 242 -28.51 -12.93 -27.53
C PRO A 242 -29.31 -12.10 -28.56
N PRO A 243 -29.15 -12.37 -29.88
CA PRO A 243 -29.92 -11.71 -30.92
C PRO A 243 -31.45 -11.88 -30.73
N PRO A 244 -32.27 -10.91 -31.13
CA PRO A 244 -33.69 -10.81 -30.78
C PRO A 244 -34.65 -11.80 -31.49
N GLU A 245 -34.18 -12.96 -31.96
CA GLU A 245 -35.03 -13.92 -32.71
C GLU A 245 -36.15 -14.55 -31.86
N ASP A 246 -36.06 -14.50 -30.54
CA ASP A 246 -37.10 -14.97 -29.61
C ASP A 246 -37.78 -13.79 -28.89
N LYS A 247 -38.97 -13.38 -29.35
CA LYS A 247 -39.81 -12.34 -28.71
C LYS A 247 -40.20 -12.63 -27.25
N LYS A 248 -39.83 -13.80 -26.71
CA LYS A 248 -39.98 -14.17 -25.29
C LYS A 248 -38.82 -13.72 -24.39
N SER A 249 -37.73 -13.18 -24.95
CA SER A 249 -36.54 -12.72 -24.22
C SER A 249 -36.50 -11.21 -23.97
N ALA A 250 -37.65 -10.53 -24.00
CA ALA A 250 -37.76 -9.08 -23.90
C ALA A 250 -36.95 -8.53 -22.71
N SER A 251 -35.79 -7.95 -23.01
CA SER A 251 -35.05 -7.08 -22.11
C SER A 251 -35.98 -5.92 -21.76
N SER A 252 -36.48 -5.91 -20.53
CA SER A 252 -37.22 -4.76 -20.01
C SER A 252 -36.34 -3.51 -20.19
N GLY A 253 -36.92 -2.45 -20.76
CA GLY A 253 -36.24 -1.19 -21.08
C GLY A 253 -35.51 -0.54 -19.88
N PRO A 254 -34.85 0.62 -20.07
CA PRO A 254 -33.90 1.17 -19.11
C PRO A 254 -34.50 1.23 -17.71
N SER A 255 -33.93 0.45 -16.78
CA SER A 255 -34.39 0.48 -15.39
C SER A 255 -33.92 1.79 -14.77
N GLU A 256 -34.80 2.52 -14.11
CA GLU A 256 -34.34 3.61 -13.25
C GLU A 256 -33.40 3.06 -12.17
N ALA A 257 -32.46 3.89 -11.69
CA ALA A 257 -31.55 3.47 -10.63
C ALA A 257 -32.32 3.23 -9.33
N ARG A 258 -32.20 2.02 -8.75
CA ARG A 258 -32.97 1.59 -7.58
C ARG A 258 -32.08 1.08 -6.45
N CYS A 259 -32.59 1.18 -5.24
CA CYS A 259 -31.92 0.62 -4.07
C CYS A 259 -32.23 -0.88 -3.94
N CYS A 260 -31.20 -1.70 -3.72
CA CYS A 260 -31.35 -3.13 -3.40
C CYS A 260 -31.49 -3.42 -1.89
N GLY A 261 -31.48 -2.38 -1.04
CA GLY A 261 -31.54 -2.49 0.42
C GLY A 261 -30.22 -2.83 1.13
N ALA A 262 -29.12 -3.07 0.40
CA ALA A 262 -27.84 -3.45 1.01
C ALA A 262 -27.02 -2.28 1.59
N GLY A 263 -27.25 -1.05 1.08
CA GLY A 263 -26.44 0.13 1.41
C GLY A 263 -26.89 0.87 2.67
N GLY A 264 -26.10 1.87 3.09
CA GLY A 264 -26.48 2.81 4.15
C GLY A 264 -26.66 2.21 5.54
N GLY A 265 -26.20 0.97 5.77
CA GLY A 265 -26.39 0.23 7.02
C GLY A 265 -27.75 -0.49 7.13
N LEU A 266 -28.68 -0.26 6.20
CA LEU A 266 -30.05 -0.75 6.29
C LEU A 266 -30.15 -2.26 6.45
N SER A 267 -29.39 -3.05 5.67
CA SER A 267 -29.42 -4.51 5.78
C SER A 267 -28.90 -5.05 7.11
N ALA A 268 -28.08 -4.27 7.83
CA ALA A 268 -27.57 -4.65 9.13
C ALA A 268 -28.49 -4.20 10.27
N THR A 269 -29.17 -3.06 10.11
CA THR A 269 -30.01 -2.47 11.16
C THR A 269 -31.47 -2.89 11.08
N TRP A 270 -32.00 -3.12 9.87
CA TRP A 270 -33.39 -3.52 9.64
C TRP A 270 -33.53 -4.43 8.39
N PRO A 271 -33.24 -5.73 8.53
CA PRO A 271 -33.27 -6.67 7.40
C PRO A 271 -34.62 -6.77 6.69
N ILE A 272 -35.73 -6.71 7.44
CA ILE A 272 -37.10 -6.80 6.88
C ILE A 272 -37.37 -5.65 5.92
N LEU A 273 -37.10 -4.40 6.33
CA LEU A 273 -37.26 -3.24 5.46
C LEU A 273 -36.29 -3.29 4.26
N ALA A 274 -35.06 -3.80 4.48
CA ALA A 274 -34.11 -4.03 3.40
C ALA A 274 -34.62 -5.03 2.36
N ASP A 275 -35.41 -6.04 2.76
CA ASP A 275 -36.03 -7.00 1.86
C ASP A 275 -37.15 -6.35 1.03
N CYS A 276 -37.92 -5.40 1.59
CA CYS A 276 -38.96 -4.70 0.83
C CYS A 276 -38.43 -3.97 -0.42
N PHE A 277 -37.22 -3.39 -0.33
CA PHE A 277 -36.54 -2.79 -1.49
C PHE A 277 -36.15 -3.84 -2.54
N LEU A 278 -35.66 -4.99 -2.08
CA LEU A 278 -35.23 -6.08 -2.94
C LEU A 278 -36.42 -6.69 -3.69
N ASP A 279 -37.53 -6.90 -3.00
CA ASP A 279 -38.73 -7.55 -3.54
C ASP A 279 -39.37 -6.73 -4.67
N GLN A 280 -39.20 -5.40 -4.69
CA GLN A 280 -39.60 -4.57 -5.83
C GLN A 280 -38.79 -4.92 -7.08
N ILE A 281 -37.47 -5.08 -6.95
CA ILE A 281 -36.57 -5.42 -8.07
C ILE A 281 -36.84 -6.85 -8.55
N VAL A 282 -36.97 -7.82 -7.63
CA VAL A 282 -37.21 -9.22 -7.97
C VAL A 282 -38.55 -9.41 -8.68
N ARG A 283 -39.61 -8.71 -8.24
CA ARG A 283 -40.93 -8.74 -8.91
C ARG A 283 -40.86 -8.20 -10.33
N GLU A 284 -40.13 -7.11 -10.55
CA GLU A 284 -39.96 -6.53 -11.90
C GLU A 284 -39.12 -7.39 -12.83
N ALA A 285 -38.10 -8.07 -12.29
CA ALA A 285 -37.27 -8.98 -13.07
C ALA A 285 -38.04 -10.24 -13.53
N LYS A 286 -39.20 -10.57 -12.92
CA LYS A 286 -40.07 -11.69 -13.33
C LYS A 286 -39.31 -13.02 -13.52
N GLY A 287 -38.34 -13.29 -12.63
CA GLY A 287 -37.52 -14.51 -12.67
C GLY A 287 -36.32 -14.47 -13.64
N ALA A 288 -36.11 -13.37 -14.36
CA ALA A 288 -34.92 -13.14 -15.18
C ALA A 288 -33.64 -13.08 -14.32
N THR A 289 -32.50 -13.37 -14.95
CA THR A 289 -31.19 -13.19 -14.31
C THR A 289 -30.95 -11.71 -14.06
N LEU A 290 -30.75 -11.33 -12.79
CA LEU A 290 -30.45 -9.96 -12.39
C LEU A 290 -29.00 -9.62 -12.73
N VAL A 291 -28.81 -8.71 -13.66
CA VAL A 291 -27.50 -8.19 -14.04
C VAL A 291 -27.27 -6.87 -13.33
N THR A 292 -26.11 -6.68 -12.74
CA THR A 292 -25.76 -5.39 -12.13
C THR A 292 -24.27 -5.10 -12.23
N TYR A 293 -23.87 -3.85 -12.05
CA TYR A 293 -22.46 -3.42 -12.00
C TYR A 293 -22.09 -2.89 -10.61
N CYS A 294 -22.78 -3.40 -9.58
CA CYS A 294 -22.42 -3.25 -8.17
C CYS A 294 -22.32 -4.63 -7.51
N ALA A 295 -21.12 -5.00 -7.06
CA ALA A 295 -20.88 -6.27 -6.38
C ALA A 295 -21.71 -6.44 -5.10
N GLY A 296 -22.03 -5.33 -4.41
CA GLY A 296 -22.95 -5.33 -3.26
C GLY A 296 -24.38 -5.72 -3.65
N CYS A 297 -24.91 -5.14 -4.74
CA CYS A 297 -26.23 -5.50 -5.27
C CYS A 297 -26.27 -6.97 -5.69
N ARG A 298 -25.27 -7.45 -6.44
CA ARG A 298 -25.17 -8.87 -6.84
C ARG A 298 -25.24 -9.79 -5.62
N ASN A 299 -24.40 -9.55 -4.61
CA ASN A 299 -24.38 -10.40 -3.43
C ASN A 299 -25.72 -10.35 -2.68
N ARG A 300 -26.37 -9.19 -2.61
CA ARG A 300 -27.69 -9.06 -1.99
C ARG A 300 -28.76 -9.89 -2.72
N PHE A 301 -28.77 -9.87 -4.06
CA PHE A 301 -29.66 -10.71 -4.87
C PHE A 301 -29.42 -12.21 -4.61
N LEU A 302 -28.15 -12.64 -4.65
CA LEU A 302 -27.76 -14.03 -4.43
C LEU A 302 -28.13 -14.54 -3.02
N THR A 303 -27.96 -13.72 -1.98
CA THR A 303 -28.33 -14.09 -0.60
C THR A 303 -29.83 -14.40 -0.47
N ARG A 304 -30.67 -13.83 -1.33
CA ARG A 304 -32.13 -14.06 -1.33
C ARG A 304 -32.57 -15.06 -2.41
N GLY A 305 -31.62 -15.81 -2.97
CA GLY A 305 -31.89 -16.91 -3.90
C GLY A 305 -32.19 -16.49 -5.34
N ALA A 306 -32.10 -15.20 -5.67
CA ALA A 306 -32.24 -14.76 -7.05
C ALA A 306 -30.99 -15.12 -7.87
N LYS A 307 -31.17 -15.39 -9.17
CA LYS A 307 -30.05 -15.53 -10.11
C LYS A 307 -29.47 -14.14 -10.36
N ALA A 308 -28.20 -13.93 -10.08
CA ALA A 308 -27.57 -12.63 -10.30
C ALA A 308 -26.11 -12.73 -10.74
N VAL A 309 -25.71 -11.78 -11.60
CA VAL A 309 -24.35 -11.68 -12.15
C VAL A 309 -23.85 -10.24 -12.13
N HIS A 310 -22.55 -10.07 -12.05
CA HIS A 310 -21.89 -8.77 -12.18
C HIS A 310 -21.53 -8.54 -13.65
N LEU A 311 -21.72 -7.33 -14.15
CA LEU A 311 -21.47 -6.99 -15.56
C LEU A 311 -20.03 -7.33 -15.99
N LEU A 312 -19.04 -7.01 -15.13
CA LEU A 312 -17.63 -7.37 -15.35
C LEU A 312 -17.35 -8.89 -15.43
N GLU A 313 -18.25 -9.76 -14.94
CA GLU A 313 -18.09 -11.21 -15.13
C GLU A 313 -18.26 -11.62 -16.61
N GLY A 314 -18.85 -10.77 -17.46
CA GLY A 314 -18.91 -10.98 -18.91
C GLY A 314 -17.54 -10.96 -19.60
N LEU A 315 -16.50 -10.43 -18.95
CA LEU A 315 -15.11 -10.45 -19.43
C LEU A 315 -14.41 -11.79 -19.14
N SER A 316 -14.92 -12.56 -18.17
CA SER A 316 -14.28 -13.80 -17.75
C SER A 316 -14.91 -14.99 -18.43
N ARG A 317 -14.08 -15.94 -18.87
CA ARG A 317 -14.57 -17.22 -19.41
C ARG A 317 -15.23 -18.10 -18.35
N LYS A 318 -14.99 -17.81 -17.07
CA LYS A 318 -15.53 -18.55 -15.92
C LYS A 318 -17.05 -18.42 -15.85
N VAL A 319 -17.68 -19.44 -15.27
CA VAL A 319 -19.13 -19.41 -14.99
C VAL A 319 -19.35 -18.53 -13.75
N PRO A 320 -20.26 -17.53 -13.81
CA PRO A 320 -20.61 -16.71 -12.66
C PRO A 320 -21.09 -17.56 -11.48
N ARG A 321 -20.72 -17.19 -10.25
CA ARG A 321 -21.13 -17.93 -9.06
C ARG A 321 -22.59 -17.66 -8.71
N GLY A 322 -23.33 -18.72 -8.41
CA GLY A 322 -24.71 -18.64 -7.94
C GLY A 322 -24.89 -18.43 -6.43
N LYS A 323 -23.81 -18.33 -5.64
CA LYS A 323 -23.86 -18.15 -4.18
C LYS A 323 -22.79 -17.17 -3.70
N VAL A 324 -23.10 -16.44 -2.63
CA VAL A 324 -22.16 -15.52 -1.98
C VAL A 324 -21.15 -16.32 -1.14
N LEU A 325 -19.88 -15.95 -1.20
CA LEU A 325 -18.83 -16.52 -0.35
C LEU A 325 -18.98 -16.04 1.10
N SER A 326 -18.63 -16.89 2.05
CA SER A 326 -18.60 -16.48 3.46
C SER A 326 -17.57 -15.38 3.70
N SER A 327 -17.80 -14.54 4.71
CA SER A 327 -16.90 -13.44 5.07
C SER A 327 -15.44 -13.88 5.28
N PRO A 328 -15.14 -15.00 5.97
CA PRO A 328 -13.76 -15.47 6.12
C PRO A 328 -13.08 -15.78 4.78
N VAL A 329 -13.80 -16.40 3.85
CA VAL A 329 -13.28 -16.73 2.51
C VAL A 329 -13.03 -15.44 1.71
N GLN A 330 -13.92 -14.46 1.80
CA GLN A 330 -13.72 -13.16 1.14
C GLN A 330 -12.48 -12.43 1.67
N TRP A 331 -12.26 -12.45 2.99
CA TRP A 331 -11.05 -11.87 3.59
C TRP A 331 -9.78 -12.63 3.20
N ALA A 332 -9.82 -13.97 3.17
CA ALA A 332 -8.71 -14.79 2.70
C ALA A 332 -8.36 -14.49 1.23
N ASN A 333 -9.36 -14.34 0.37
CA ASN A 333 -9.17 -13.96 -1.03
C ASN A 333 -8.49 -12.60 -1.18
N ARG A 334 -8.95 -11.58 -0.42
CA ARG A 334 -8.31 -10.27 -0.39
C ARG A 334 -6.87 -10.35 0.11
N PHE A 335 -6.63 -11.14 1.16
CA PHE A 335 -5.30 -11.31 1.73
C PHE A 335 -4.34 -11.92 0.70
N LEU A 336 -4.76 -13.00 0.03
CA LEU A 336 -3.98 -13.64 -1.03
C LEU A 336 -3.71 -12.68 -2.20
N LEU A 337 -4.68 -11.85 -2.60
CA LEU A 337 -4.46 -10.82 -3.60
C LEU A 337 -3.38 -9.82 -3.18
N SER A 338 -3.43 -9.34 -1.94
CA SER A 338 -2.42 -8.41 -1.43
C SER A 338 -1.04 -9.06 -1.39
N MET A 339 -0.93 -10.26 -0.84
CA MET A 339 0.35 -10.97 -0.70
C MET A 339 0.97 -11.32 -2.05
N THR A 340 0.17 -11.77 -3.02
CA THR A 340 0.65 -12.04 -4.38
C THR A 340 1.11 -10.78 -5.11
N ALA A 341 0.45 -9.64 -4.90
CA ALA A 341 0.91 -8.36 -5.43
C ALA A 341 2.24 -7.91 -4.79
N ARG A 342 2.42 -8.15 -3.49
CA ARG A 342 3.64 -7.81 -2.73
C ARG A 342 4.82 -8.73 -3.07
N LEU A 343 4.59 -10.04 -3.25
CA LEU A 343 5.61 -11.01 -3.65
C LEU A 343 6.30 -10.65 -4.96
N LYS A 344 5.62 -9.92 -5.85
CA LYS A 344 6.19 -9.39 -7.09
C LYS A 344 7.13 -8.19 -6.88
N THR A 345 7.27 -7.69 -5.65
CA THR A 345 8.17 -6.58 -5.35
C THR A 345 9.51 -7.07 -4.81
N LEU A 346 10.60 -6.51 -5.34
CA LEU A 346 11.97 -6.83 -4.91
C LEU A 346 12.16 -6.63 -3.39
N LYS A 347 11.53 -5.59 -2.82
CA LYS A 347 11.58 -5.30 -1.38
C LYS A 347 11.07 -6.46 -0.53
N PHE A 348 9.97 -7.09 -0.94
CA PHE A 348 9.38 -8.20 -0.19
C PHE A 348 10.21 -9.48 -0.32
N LEU A 349 10.76 -9.76 -1.50
CA LEU A 349 11.70 -10.87 -1.71
C LEU A 349 12.98 -10.70 -0.88
N MET A 350 13.54 -9.49 -0.83
CA MET A 350 14.68 -9.17 0.02
C MET A 350 14.38 -9.35 1.52
N ALA A 351 13.18 -8.95 1.97
CA ALA A 351 12.75 -9.14 3.35
C ALA A 351 12.63 -10.64 3.71
N ILE A 352 12.05 -11.46 2.82
CA ILE A 352 11.99 -12.91 3.00
C ILE A 352 13.39 -13.52 3.06
N LEU A 353 14.26 -13.16 2.12
CA LEU A 353 15.64 -13.63 2.10
C LEU A 353 16.37 -13.26 3.41
N MET A 354 16.20 -12.04 3.89
CA MET A 354 16.78 -11.59 5.17
C MET A 354 16.28 -12.43 6.35
N VAL A 355 14.97 -12.70 6.45
CA VAL A 355 14.41 -13.54 7.50
C VAL A 355 14.95 -14.98 7.42
N LEU A 356 15.06 -15.55 6.22
CA LEU A 356 15.61 -16.89 5.99
C LEU A 356 17.10 -16.97 6.36
N LEU A 357 17.88 -15.93 6.04
CA LEU A 357 19.30 -15.87 6.42
C LEU A 357 19.47 -15.76 7.94
N ILE A 358 18.63 -14.97 8.61
CA ILE A 358 18.64 -14.83 10.07
C ILE A 358 18.24 -16.15 10.73
N SER A 359 17.14 -16.77 10.30
CA SER A 359 16.66 -18.04 10.87
C SER A 359 17.64 -19.19 10.62
N GLY A 360 18.21 -19.27 9.41
CA GLY A 360 19.27 -20.22 9.07
C GLY A 360 20.52 -20.00 9.93
N GLY A 361 20.95 -18.75 10.13
CA GLY A 361 22.07 -18.42 11.02
C GLY A 361 21.82 -18.83 12.47
N VAL A 362 20.63 -18.56 13.01
CA VAL A 362 20.24 -18.97 14.37
C VAL A 362 20.22 -20.50 14.49
N TYR A 363 19.61 -21.20 13.54
CA TYR A 363 19.56 -22.66 13.53
C TYR A 363 20.96 -23.30 13.50
N LEU A 364 21.84 -22.82 12.62
CA LEU A 364 23.21 -23.32 12.52
C LEU A 364 24.05 -23.01 13.78
N THR A 365 23.76 -21.90 14.46
CA THR A 365 24.39 -21.55 15.74
C THR A 365 23.93 -22.51 16.85
N GLN A 366 22.65 -22.89 16.89
CA GLN A 366 22.11 -23.86 17.85
C GLN A 366 22.71 -25.27 17.67
N GLN A 367 23.08 -25.64 16.44
CA GLN A 367 23.72 -26.92 16.13
C GLN A 367 25.23 -26.96 16.45
N ASN A 368 25.77 -25.94 17.12
CA ASN A 368 27.20 -25.79 17.44
C ASN A 368 28.16 -25.82 16.23
N VAL A 369 27.63 -25.71 15.01
CA VAL A 369 28.43 -25.66 13.76
C VAL A 369 29.39 -24.46 13.78
N PHE A 370 28.96 -23.36 14.42
CA PHE A 370 29.76 -22.15 14.61
C PHE A 370 30.34 -22.03 16.03
N SER A 371 30.57 -23.12 16.75
CA SER A 371 31.26 -23.03 18.04
C SER A 371 32.66 -22.43 17.84
N ALA A 372 33.03 -21.48 18.70
CA ALA A 372 34.30 -20.76 18.64
C ALA A 372 35.51 -21.72 18.54
N ALA A 373 35.45 -22.84 19.27
CA ALA A 373 36.49 -23.86 19.26
C ALA A 373 36.55 -24.61 17.92
N ALA A 374 35.42 -25.01 17.33
CA ALA A 374 35.39 -25.74 16.06
C ALA A 374 35.86 -24.87 14.88
N LEU A 375 35.45 -23.61 14.84
CA LEU A 375 35.93 -22.64 13.85
C LEU A 375 37.44 -22.39 13.99
N THR A 376 37.93 -22.19 15.21
CA THR A 376 39.37 -21.98 15.43
C THR A 376 40.19 -23.21 15.02
N ALA A 377 39.70 -24.42 15.30
CA ALA A 377 40.34 -25.66 14.87
C ALA A 377 40.33 -25.83 13.34
N LEU A 378 39.22 -25.50 12.67
CA LEU A 378 39.10 -25.56 11.21
C LEU A 378 40.01 -24.54 10.51
N LEU A 379 40.06 -23.30 11.03
CA LEU A 379 40.93 -22.25 10.51
C LEU A 379 42.41 -22.59 10.73
N GLY A 380 42.75 -23.19 11.87
CA GLY A 380 44.10 -23.69 12.17
C GLY A 380 44.56 -24.81 11.23
N ARG A 381 43.63 -25.61 10.69
CA ARG A 381 43.93 -26.65 9.70
C ARG A 381 44.31 -26.10 8.32
N TYR A 382 43.90 -24.86 8.00
CA TYR A 382 44.13 -24.22 6.71
C TYR A 382 44.66 -22.78 6.85
N PRO A 383 45.90 -22.59 7.34
CA PRO A 383 46.42 -21.27 7.74
C PRO A 383 46.53 -20.26 6.59
N VAL A 384 46.62 -20.71 5.34
CA VAL A 384 46.69 -19.85 4.14
C VAL A 384 45.32 -19.64 3.49
N ALA A 385 44.51 -20.70 3.35
CA ALA A 385 43.21 -20.60 2.69
C ALA A 385 42.19 -19.83 3.54
N ALA A 386 42.28 -19.92 4.87
CA ALA A 386 41.35 -19.26 5.78
C ALA A 386 41.37 -17.72 5.68
N PRO A 387 42.54 -17.03 5.76
CA PRO A 387 42.61 -15.59 5.51
C PRO A 387 42.16 -15.20 4.10
N LEU A 388 42.48 -16.00 3.08
CA LEU A 388 42.11 -15.70 1.70
C LEU A 388 40.59 -15.76 1.50
N ILE A 389 39.92 -16.79 2.05
CA ILE A 389 38.46 -16.91 2.04
C ILE A 389 37.83 -15.74 2.81
N PHE A 390 38.38 -15.39 3.97
CA PHE A 390 37.93 -14.24 4.74
C PHE A 390 38.00 -12.94 3.92
N LEU A 391 39.12 -12.70 3.22
CA LEU A 391 39.29 -11.54 2.35
C LEU A 391 38.29 -11.54 1.18
N CYS A 392 38.03 -12.71 0.56
CA CYS A 392 37.02 -12.84 -0.48
C CYS A 392 35.61 -12.54 0.03
N ILE A 393 35.25 -13.04 1.22
CA ILE A 393 33.96 -12.75 1.86
C ILE A 393 33.85 -11.25 2.13
N TYR A 394 34.88 -10.65 2.71
CA TYR A 394 34.89 -9.22 3.03
C TYR A 394 34.92 -8.35 1.76
N ALA A 395 35.50 -8.81 0.65
CA ALA A 395 35.48 -8.11 -0.63
C ALA A 395 34.05 -7.99 -1.20
N VAL A 396 33.20 -9.00 -1.00
CA VAL A 396 31.84 -9.04 -1.57
C VAL A 396 30.80 -8.48 -0.59
N ALA A 397 30.99 -8.68 0.71
CA ALA A 397 30.02 -8.36 1.75
C ALA A 397 29.49 -6.91 1.73
N PRO A 398 30.32 -5.86 1.57
CA PRO A 398 29.83 -4.48 1.50
C PRO A 398 28.93 -4.22 0.28
N SER A 399 29.17 -4.92 -0.84
CA SER A 399 28.33 -4.81 -2.04
C SER A 399 26.94 -5.43 -1.85
N LEU A 400 26.82 -6.38 -0.90
CA LEU A 400 25.56 -7.00 -0.52
C LEU A 400 24.89 -6.28 0.67
N PHE A 401 25.40 -5.11 1.06
CA PHE A 401 24.95 -4.36 2.24
C PHE A 401 25.05 -5.15 3.57
N LEU A 402 25.91 -6.17 3.63
CA LEU A 402 26.18 -6.88 4.88
C LEU A 402 26.97 -5.97 5.85
N PRO A 403 26.69 -6.02 7.16
CA PRO A 403 27.40 -5.18 8.13
C PRO A 403 28.87 -5.58 8.21
N ALA A 404 29.77 -4.61 8.13
CA ALA A 404 31.22 -4.84 8.15
C ALA A 404 31.76 -5.13 9.57
N ILE A 405 31.12 -4.60 10.61
CA ILE A 405 31.56 -4.71 12.01
C ILE A 405 31.75 -6.18 12.45
N PRO A 406 30.80 -7.12 12.20
CA PRO A 406 31.01 -8.52 12.52
C PRO A 406 32.26 -9.13 11.88
N LEU A 407 32.57 -8.78 10.63
CA LEU A 407 33.75 -9.28 9.93
C LEU A 407 35.05 -8.71 10.54
N THR A 408 35.05 -7.41 10.89
CA THR A 408 36.18 -6.77 11.59
C THR A 408 36.43 -7.40 12.96
N LEU A 409 35.37 -7.66 13.73
CA LEU A 409 35.47 -8.32 15.05
C LEU A 409 35.98 -9.76 14.91
N ALA A 410 35.47 -10.51 13.91
CA ALA A 410 35.92 -11.86 13.61
C ALA A 410 37.41 -11.91 13.26
N ALA A 411 37.91 -10.91 12.53
CA ALA A 411 39.34 -10.84 12.21
C ALA A 411 40.22 -10.79 13.47
N GLY A 412 39.82 -9.98 14.46
CA GLY A 412 40.50 -9.91 15.75
C GLY A 412 40.34 -11.18 16.57
N PHE A 413 39.14 -11.75 16.57
CA PHE A 413 38.84 -12.98 17.30
C PHE A 413 39.70 -14.17 16.84
N PHE A 414 39.89 -14.35 15.53
CA PHE A 414 40.58 -15.51 14.97
C PHE A 414 42.09 -15.31 14.76
N TRP A 415 42.54 -14.10 14.41
CA TRP A 415 43.95 -13.84 14.05
C TRP A 415 44.65 -12.86 15.01
N GLY A 416 43.99 -12.45 16.09
CA GLY A 416 44.55 -11.55 17.09
C GLY A 416 44.68 -10.10 16.60
N PRO A 417 45.32 -9.23 17.40
CA PRO A 417 45.26 -7.78 17.18
C PRO A 417 46.10 -7.33 15.98
N VAL A 418 47.21 -8.00 15.68
CA VAL A 418 48.14 -7.59 14.60
C VAL A 418 47.65 -8.10 13.24
N TRP A 419 47.54 -9.43 13.08
CA TRP A 419 47.10 -10.02 11.82
C TRP A 419 45.61 -9.74 11.55
N GLY A 420 44.78 -9.66 12.59
CA GLY A 420 43.39 -9.25 12.44
C GLY A 420 43.25 -7.84 11.85
N VAL A 421 44.11 -6.88 12.24
CA VAL A 421 44.09 -5.53 11.64
C VAL A 421 44.47 -5.60 10.17
N ILE A 422 45.54 -6.33 9.84
CA ILE A 422 46.00 -6.49 8.45
C ILE A 422 44.89 -7.06 7.56
N PHE A 423 44.25 -8.15 7.98
CA PHE A 423 43.19 -8.78 7.20
C PHE A 423 41.92 -7.92 7.16
N ALA A 424 41.53 -7.29 8.27
CA ALA A 424 40.33 -6.47 8.31
C ALA A 424 40.47 -5.19 7.48
N ILE A 425 41.60 -4.47 7.55
CA ILE A 425 41.78 -3.24 6.77
C ILE A 425 41.93 -3.54 5.28
N SER A 426 42.63 -4.63 4.93
CA SER A 426 42.76 -5.08 3.54
C SER A 426 41.40 -5.50 2.99
N GLY A 427 40.65 -6.32 3.73
CA GLY A 427 39.30 -6.77 3.36
C GLY A 427 38.32 -5.61 3.24
N ALA A 428 38.30 -4.68 4.18
CA ALA A 428 37.46 -3.49 4.14
C ALA A 428 37.81 -2.58 2.95
N THR A 429 39.10 -2.38 2.68
CA THR A 429 39.57 -1.56 1.56
C THR A 429 39.19 -2.18 0.22
N ILE A 430 39.49 -3.46 0.02
CA ILE A 430 39.10 -4.22 -1.19
C ILE A 430 37.58 -4.23 -1.35
N GLY A 431 36.86 -4.53 -0.26
CA GLY A 431 35.40 -4.57 -0.25
C GLY A 431 34.72 -3.23 -0.47
N SER A 432 35.44 -2.13 -0.26
CA SER A 432 34.98 -0.78 -0.61
C SER A 432 35.14 -0.45 -2.10
N CYS A 433 36.01 -1.17 -2.83
CA CYS A 433 36.30 -0.91 -4.24
C CYS A 433 35.19 -1.41 -5.16
N LEU A 434 34.66 -2.60 -4.91
CA LEU A 434 33.59 -3.19 -5.71
C LEU A 434 32.32 -2.31 -5.77
N PRO A 435 31.73 -1.87 -4.65
CA PRO A 435 30.55 -0.99 -4.67
C PRO A 435 30.86 0.39 -5.28
N PHE A 436 32.09 0.91 -5.13
CA PHE A 436 32.53 2.15 -5.77
C PHE A 436 32.55 2.04 -7.30
N PHE A 437 33.09 0.95 -7.85
CA PHE A 437 33.10 0.75 -9.30
C PHE A 437 31.73 0.37 -9.85
N LEU A 438 30.94 -0.42 -9.11
CA LEU A 438 29.55 -0.71 -9.46
C LEU A 438 28.73 0.58 -9.58
N SER A 439 28.87 1.51 -8.62
CA SER A 439 28.13 2.77 -8.72
C SER A 439 28.63 3.65 -9.85
N ARG A 440 29.95 3.72 -10.06
CA ARG A 440 30.58 4.55 -11.08
C ARG A 440 30.24 4.12 -12.51
N TYR A 441 30.30 2.82 -12.80
CA TYR A 441 30.22 2.34 -14.18
C TYR A 441 28.87 1.70 -14.53
N LEU A 442 28.15 1.13 -13.55
CA LEU A 442 26.89 0.43 -13.83
C LEU A 442 25.65 1.20 -13.37
N LEU A 443 25.72 1.93 -12.24
CA LEU A 443 24.52 2.54 -11.63
C LEU A 443 24.40 4.04 -11.87
N GLN A 444 25.43 4.71 -12.37
CA GLN A 444 25.48 6.17 -12.45
C GLN A 444 24.29 6.78 -13.22
N ASP A 445 23.99 6.28 -14.43
CA ASP A 445 22.89 6.78 -15.26
C ASP A 445 21.51 6.49 -14.66
N THR A 446 21.37 5.32 -14.03
CA THR A 446 20.13 4.91 -13.36
C THR A 446 19.85 5.76 -12.12
N VAL A 447 20.88 6.14 -11.38
CA VAL A 447 20.73 6.98 -10.18
C VAL A 447 20.52 8.44 -10.59
N LYS A 448 21.26 8.95 -11.57
CA LYS A 448 21.12 10.33 -12.08
C LYS A 448 19.70 10.62 -12.57
N SER A 449 19.07 9.67 -13.26
CA SER A 449 17.68 9.81 -13.73
C SER A 449 16.61 9.80 -12.63
N ARG A 450 16.96 9.44 -11.38
CA ARG A 450 16.03 9.32 -10.25
C ARG A 450 16.26 10.32 -9.13
N VAL A 451 17.36 11.07 -9.16
CA VAL A 451 17.73 12.06 -8.15
C VAL A 451 17.51 13.46 -8.70
N ALA A 452 16.92 14.35 -7.91
CA ALA A 452 16.74 15.75 -8.29
C ALA A 452 18.09 16.41 -8.62
N GLU A 453 18.11 17.20 -9.69
CA GLU A 453 19.32 17.82 -10.24
C GLU A 453 20.08 18.66 -9.21
N GLU A 454 19.36 19.41 -8.36
CA GLU A 454 19.94 20.18 -7.25
C GLU A 454 20.75 19.33 -6.27
N ARG A 455 20.20 18.17 -5.86
CA ARG A 455 20.88 17.26 -4.91
C ARG A 455 22.07 16.55 -5.55
N TRP A 456 21.94 16.22 -6.83
CA TRP A 456 23.00 15.61 -7.62
C TRP A 456 24.21 16.55 -7.75
N ASN A 457 23.94 17.82 -8.06
CA ASN A 457 24.97 18.85 -8.19
C ASN A 457 25.60 19.17 -6.82
N TRP A 458 24.80 19.36 -5.77
CA TRP A 458 25.30 19.57 -4.41
C TRP A 458 26.27 18.47 -3.95
N LEU A 459 25.94 17.20 -4.20
CA LEU A 459 26.79 16.06 -3.84
C LEU A 459 28.12 16.08 -4.60
N GLN A 460 28.08 16.38 -5.91
CA GLN A 460 29.29 16.49 -6.72
C GLN A 460 30.16 17.67 -6.28
N ASP A 461 29.57 18.84 -6.04
CA ASP A 461 30.29 20.06 -5.67
C ASP A 461 31.01 19.89 -4.33
N LYS A 462 30.31 19.37 -3.31
CA LYS A 462 30.90 19.18 -1.98
C LYS A 462 32.06 18.17 -1.97
N VAL A 463 31.99 17.12 -2.78
CA VAL A 463 33.09 16.15 -2.89
C VAL A 463 34.21 16.67 -3.78
N THR A 464 33.91 17.48 -4.79
CA THR A 464 34.92 18.13 -5.65
C THR A 464 35.70 19.18 -4.89
N GLU A 465 35.03 19.96 -4.04
CA GLU A 465 35.62 21.03 -3.22
C GLU A 465 36.65 20.48 -2.20
N HIS A 466 36.37 19.34 -1.59
CA HIS A 466 37.18 18.78 -0.50
C HIS A 466 38.00 17.54 -0.88
N GLY A 467 37.67 16.88 -2.00
CA GLY A 467 38.37 15.73 -2.54
C GLY A 467 38.58 14.60 -1.52
N TRP A 468 39.83 14.21 -1.31
CA TRP A 468 40.20 13.16 -0.35
C TRP A 468 39.79 13.46 1.10
N LYS A 469 39.67 14.74 1.47
CA LYS A 469 39.27 15.16 2.83
C LYS A 469 37.83 14.76 3.14
N ALA A 470 36.95 14.74 2.14
CA ALA A 470 35.57 14.27 2.31
C ALA A 470 35.53 12.78 2.66
N VAL A 471 36.36 11.96 1.99
CA VAL A 471 36.51 10.54 2.31
C VAL A 471 37.09 10.38 3.72
N ALA A 472 38.18 11.08 4.03
CA ALA A 472 38.80 11.03 5.35
C ALA A 472 37.82 11.34 6.50
N PHE A 473 37.06 12.43 6.36
CA PHE A 473 36.08 12.87 7.35
C PHE A 473 35.00 11.82 7.61
N THR A 474 34.44 11.26 6.54
CA THR A 474 33.40 10.22 6.64
C THR A 474 33.90 8.89 7.18
N ARG A 475 35.21 8.58 7.03
CA ARG A 475 35.81 7.38 7.64
C ARG A 475 36.16 7.54 9.12
N LEU A 476 36.49 8.76 9.56
CA LEU A 476 36.78 9.06 10.96
C LEU A 476 35.52 9.21 11.81
N ILE A 477 34.40 9.65 11.21
CA ILE A 477 33.15 9.90 11.91
C ILE A 477 32.15 8.78 11.59
N PRO A 478 31.89 7.84 12.52
CA PRO A 478 31.06 6.66 12.28
C PRO A 478 29.55 6.94 12.27
N VAL A 479 29.14 8.18 11.95
CA VAL A 479 27.73 8.58 11.82
C VAL A 479 27.13 8.07 10.50
N PHE A 480 27.98 7.90 9.48
CA PHE A 480 27.54 7.54 8.14
C PHE A 480 27.73 6.04 7.86
N PRO A 481 26.73 5.35 7.29
CA PRO A 481 26.81 3.92 7.01
C PRO A 481 27.86 3.60 5.94
N PHE A 482 28.87 2.81 6.31
CA PHE A 482 30.01 2.42 5.47
C PHE A 482 29.60 1.93 4.08
N ASN A 483 28.62 1.02 4.01
CA ASN A 483 28.16 0.41 2.76
C ASN A 483 27.60 1.46 1.79
N LEU A 484 26.76 2.38 2.29
CA LEU A 484 26.15 3.44 1.47
C LEU A 484 27.21 4.42 0.95
N LEU A 485 28.15 4.84 1.80
CA LEU A 485 29.20 5.77 1.43
C LEU A 485 30.03 5.28 0.24
N ASN A 486 30.30 3.97 0.17
CA ASN A 486 31.10 3.41 -0.92
C ASN A 486 30.40 3.60 -2.28
N TYR A 487 29.07 3.41 -2.34
CA TYR A 487 28.27 3.71 -3.54
C TYR A 487 28.24 5.22 -3.83
N LEU A 488 28.01 6.05 -2.81
CA LEU A 488 27.94 7.51 -2.97
C LEU A 488 29.24 8.10 -3.54
N PHE A 489 30.40 7.70 -3.02
CA PHE A 489 31.68 8.18 -3.54
C PHE A 489 31.94 7.74 -4.99
N GLY A 490 31.49 6.55 -5.40
CA GLY A 490 31.64 6.12 -6.78
C GLY A 490 30.77 6.92 -7.77
N LEU A 491 29.65 7.50 -7.31
CA LEU A 491 28.81 8.43 -8.08
C LEU A 491 29.41 9.84 -8.23
N THR A 492 30.45 10.16 -7.47
CA THR A 492 31.13 11.46 -7.48
C THR A 492 32.37 11.45 -8.39
N PRO A 493 32.86 12.60 -8.85
CA PRO A 493 34.06 12.68 -9.70
C PRO A 493 35.38 12.43 -8.95
N ILE A 494 35.34 11.98 -7.69
CA ILE A 494 36.57 11.75 -6.91
C ILE A 494 37.49 10.72 -7.58
N PRO A 495 38.79 10.99 -7.75
CA PRO A 495 39.68 10.01 -8.34
C PRO A 495 39.82 8.78 -7.43
N PHE A 496 39.82 7.57 -8.02
CA PHE A 496 39.87 6.31 -7.28
C PHE A 496 41.06 6.24 -6.31
N ARG A 497 42.22 6.78 -6.70
CA ARG A 497 43.39 6.89 -5.83
C ARG A 497 43.08 7.59 -4.51
N HIS A 498 42.39 8.74 -4.55
CA HIS A 498 42.04 9.53 -3.37
C HIS A 498 41.09 8.77 -2.46
N TYR A 499 40.13 8.06 -3.05
CA TYR A 499 39.22 7.20 -2.32
C TYR A 499 39.94 6.02 -1.64
N LEU A 500 40.83 5.33 -2.35
CA LEU A 500 41.49 4.10 -1.91
C LEU A 500 42.42 4.37 -0.71
N TRP A 501 43.38 5.30 -0.85
CA TRP A 501 44.33 5.56 0.23
C TRP A 501 43.67 6.21 1.43
N SER A 502 42.69 7.10 1.21
CA SER A 502 41.95 7.73 2.32
C SER A 502 41.13 6.70 3.09
N THR A 503 40.50 5.76 2.39
CA THR A 503 39.77 4.66 3.04
C THR A 503 40.71 3.80 3.87
N PHE A 504 41.87 3.41 3.34
CA PHE A 504 42.86 2.61 4.06
C PHE A 504 43.40 3.31 5.32
N VAL A 505 43.81 4.59 5.20
CA VAL A 505 44.46 5.32 6.30
C VAL A 505 43.45 5.73 7.37
N PHE A 506 42.32 6.32 6.98
CA PHE A 506 41.40 6.93 7.94
C PHE A 506 40.43 5.94 8.60
N MET A 507 40.29 4.72 8.05
CA MET A 507 39.60 3.63 8.76
C MET A 507 40.49 2.90 9.77
N LEU A 508 41.82 3.06 9.68
CA LEU A 508 42.76 2.30 10.50
C LEU A 508 42.53 2.46 12.02
N PRO A 509 42.27 3.67 12.58
CA PRO A 509 42.03 3.81 14.01
C PRO A 509 40.80 3.02 14.47
N ALA A 510 39.68 3.14 13.76
CA ALA A 510 38.47 2.40 14.07
C ALA A 510 38.67 0.89 13.89
N CYS A 511 39.39 0.48 12.85
CA CYS A 511 39.73 -0.92 12.60
C CYS A 511 40.56 -1.51 13.76
N ILE A 512 41.59 -0.81 14.24
CA ILE A 512 42.39 -1.22 15.39
C ILE A 512 41.51 -1.37 16.63
N ALA A 513 40.61 -0.41 16.89
CA ALA A 513 39.69 -0.46 18.02
C ALA A 513 38.83 -1.74 18.01
N PHE A 514 38.15 -2.01 16.88
CA PHE A 514 37.26 -3.16 16.74
C PHE A 514 38.02 -4.48 16.74
N VAL A 515 39.16 -4.57 16.05
CA VAL A 515 39.97 -5.79 16.04
C VAL A 515 40.54 -6.08 17.43
N ALA A 516 41.02 -5.06 18.15
CA ALA A 516 41.49 -5.23 19.53
C ALA A 516 40.37 -5.75 20.44
N PHE A 517 39.17 -5.18 20.33
CA PHE A 517 38.00 -5.67 21.05
C PHE A 517 37.65 -7.12 20.69
N GLY A 518 37.65 -7.47 19.39
CA GLY A 518 37.41 -8.83 18.92
C GLY A 518 38.43 -9.85 19.42
N SER A 519 39.72 -9.47 19.45
CA SER A 519 40.81 -10.28 19.98
C SER A 519 40.63 -10.56 21.47
N SER A 520 40.28 -9.53 22.24
CA SER A 520 40.01 -9.67 23.68
C SER A 520 38.80 -10.54 23.98
N LEU A 521 37.76 -10.47 23.14
CA LEU A 521 36.62 -11.36 23.22
C LEU A 521 37.02 -12.82 22.94
N GLY A 522 37.93 -13.03 21.97
CA GLY A 522 38.55 -14.33 21.71
C GLY A 522 39.32 -14.88 22.90
N GLU A 523 40.19 -14.07 23.51
CA GLU A 523 40.95 -14.48 24.70
C GLU A 523 40.05 -14.79 25.91
N LEU A 524 38.95 -14.05 26.09
CA LEU A 524 38.00 -14.30 27.16
C LEU A 524 37.23 -15.62 26.94
N ILE A 525 36.65 -15.80 25.76
CA ILE A 525 35.79 -16.96 25.45
C ILE A 525 36.60 -18.26 25.33
N LEU A 526 37.81 -18.20 24.78
CA LEU A 526 38.64 -19.40 24.55
C LEU A 526 39.59 -19.72 25.71
N ARG A 527 40.04 -18.72 26.49
CA ARG A 527 41.12 -18.88 27.47
C ARG A 527 40.80 -18.35 28.88
N GLY A 528 39.65 -17.70 29.08
CA GLY A 528 39.25 -17.16 30.39
C GLY A 528 40.12 -16.01 30.90
N ASN A 529 40.91 -15.36 30.04
CA ASN A 529 41.90 -14.36 30.46
C ASN A 529 41.30 -12.94 30.55
N VAL A 530 41.02 -12.50 31.77
CA VAL A 530 40.45 -11.16 32.06
C VAL A 530 41.41 -9.99 31.82
N ARG A 531 42.73 -10.22 31.80
CA ARG A 531 43.71 -9.14 31.54
C ARG A 531 43.68 -8.69 30.07
N GLY A 532 43.47 -9.62 29.15
CA GLY A 532 43.29 -9.33 27.72
C GLY A 532 42.07 -8.45 27.44
N LEU A 533 40.99 -8.63 28.23
CA LEU A 533 39.79 -7.82 28.16
C LEU A 533 40.04 -6.35 28.54
N VAL A 534 40.75 -6.11 29.64
CA VAL A 534 41.08 -4.75 30.09
C VAL A 534 41.96 -4.03 29.08
N ILE A 535 42.94 -4.72 28.50
CA ILE A 535 43.84 -4.15 27.48
C ILE A 535 43.07 -3.83 26.19
N GLY A 536 42.21 -4.73 25.71
CA GLY A 536 41.41 -4.47 24.50
C GLY A 536 40.38 -3.36 24.66
N ILE A 537 39.73 -3.27 25.83
CA ILE A 537 38.83 -2.16 26.15
C ILE A 537 39.62 -0.85 26.21
N ALA A 538 40.79 -0.82 26.84
CA ALA A 538 41.64 0.37 26.88
C ALA A 538 42.09 0.82 25.47
N VAL A 539 42.51 -0.12 24.62
CA VAL A 539 42.89 0.17 23.22
C VAL A 539 41.69 0.65 22.40
N ALA A 540 40.51 0.04 22.56
CA ALA A 540 39.29 0.45 21.88
C ALA A 540 38.83 1.85 22.30
N VAL A 541 38.89 2.16 23.61
CA VAL A 541 38.57 3.49 24.15
C VAL A 541 39.57 4.53 23.64
N CYS A 542 40.88 4.27 23.71
CA CYS A 542 41.89 5.17 23.18
C CYS A 542 41.71 5.42 21.67
N ALA A 543 41.48 4.37 20.88
CA ALA A 543 41.27 4.48 19.44
C ALA A 543 39.95 5.20 19.06
N PHE A 544 38.92 5.13 19.91
CA PHE A 544 37.67 5.87 19.75
C PHE A 544 37.78 7.34 20.18
N LEU A 545 38.66 7.65 21.14
CA LEU A 545 38.94 9.02 21.59
C LEU A 545 39.79 9.80 20.59
N ILE A 546 40.65 9.13 19.80
CA ILE A 546 41.50 9.76 18.77
C ILE A 546 40.66 10.59 17.76
N PRO A 547 39.60 10.08 17.12
CA PRO A 547 38.73 10.89 16.25
C PRO A 547 38.07 12.09 16.95
N VAL A 548 37.70 11.95 18.23
CA VAL A 548 37.10 13.03 19.03
C VAL A 548 38.12 14.14 19.31
N LEU A 549 39.36 13.77 19.60
CA LEU A 549 40.46 14.70 19.87
C LEU A 549 40.95 15.43 18.61
N ILE A 550 40.87 14.80 17.43
CA ILE A 550 41.28 15.43 16.15
C ILE A 550 40.12 16.23 15.51
N ARG A 551 38.89 16.13 16.04
CA ARG A 551 37.71 16.88 15.58
C ARG A 551 37.92 18.40 15.43
N PRO A 552 38.63 19.11 16.33
CA PRO A 552 38.89 20.56 16.19
C PRO A 552 39.83 20.89 15.03
N PHE A 553 40.80 20.01 14.74
CA PHE A 553 41.76 20.18 13.66
C PHE A 553 41.09 20.07 12.29
N PHE A 554 40.16 19.12 12.12
CA PHE A 554 39.41 18.98 10.87
C PHE A 554 38.33 20.07 10.66
N ARG A 555 37.72 20.61 11.74
CA ARG A 555 36.84 21.80 11.63
C ARG A 555 37.58 23.01 11.07
N LYS A 556 38.81 23.27 11.56
CA LYS A 556 39.65 24.39 11.10
C LYS A 556 40.06 24.30 9.62
N ILE A 557 40.17 23.09 9.07
CA ILE A 557 40.53 22.87 7.66
C ILE A 557 39.34 23.11 6.71
N GLY A 558 38.10 23.02 7.22
CA GLY A 558 36.87 23.31 6.46
C GLY A 558 36.50 24.79 6.39
N GLU A 559 36.92 25.61 7.37
CA GLU A 559 36.56 27.03 7.47
C GLU A 559 37.49 27.96 6.66
N SER A 560 38.62 27.47 6.12
CA SER A 560 39.69 28.30 5.53
C SER A 560 39.41 28.91 4.15
N LYS A 561 38.19 28.80 3.57
CA LYS A 561 37.90 29.36 2.23
C LYS A 561 36.66 30.24 2.10
N ASP A 562 35.91 30.51 3.17
CA ASP A 562 34.71 31.36 3.12
C ASP A 562 34.98 32.86 3.36
N GLN A 563 36.21 33.34 3.17
CA GLN A 563 36.51 34.77 3.22
C GLN A 563 37.26 35.23 1.98
N THR A 564 36.50 35.58 0.94
CA THR A 564 36.82 36.78 0.14
C THR A 564 35.74 37.81 0.45
N PRO A 565 36.08 38.98 1.02
CA PRO A 565 35.11 40.02 1.31
C PRO A 565 34.66 40.68 0.00
N GLY A 566 33.37 40.98 -0.10
CA GLY A 566 32.84 41.81 -1.17
C GLY A 566 33.55 43.16 -1.22
N GLY A 567 33.72 43.67 -2.44
CA GLY A 567 34.26 45.00 -2.71
C GLY A 567 33.77 45.49 -4.07
N ASN A 568 32.76 46.35 -3.99
CA ASN A 568 32.21 47.31 -4.97
C ASN A 568 31.75 46.83 -6.35
#